data_AF-A0A524JQF9-F1
#
_entry.id   AF-A0A524JQF9-F1
#
_cell.length_a   1.000
_cell.length_b   1.000
_cell.length_c   1.000
_cell.angle_alpha   90.00
_cell.angle_beta   90.00
_cell.angle_gamma   90.00
#
_symmetry.space_group_name_H-M   'P 1'
#
loop_
_entity.id
_entity.type
_entity.pdbx_description
1 polymer ?
#
loop_
_entity_poly.entity_id
_entity_poly.type
_entity_poly.pdbx_seq_one_letter_code
_entity_poly.pdbx_strand_id
1 'polypeptide(L)'
;MNVGHEELKTIHLSELDEYLASRLLDNVAPLRFTMSREDFQGYITIGQEKTEMTIEAGGIDFELSPSEYQSLDSINISDFTNQTIYTSSAYEFFDFMLMYFSRLEYLLDFNNSSWRIRILSFKEDK
;
A
#
# COMPACT_ATOMS: atom_id res chain seq x y z
N MET A 1 9.55 26.29 11.09
CA MET A 1 8.67 25.12 10.84
C MET A 1 8.96 24.69 9.41
N ASN A 2 9.67 23.58 9.22
CA ASN A 2 9.87 23.03 7.88
C ASN A 2 8.56 22.36 7.48
N VAL A 3 7.85 22.99 6.55
CA VAL A 3 6.76 22.35 5.83
C VAL A 3 7.41 21.22 5.05
N GLY A 4 7.23 19.98 5.52
CA GLY A 4 7.69 18.80 4.79
C GLY A 4 7.05 18.85 3.41
N HIS A 5 7.87 18.84 2.37
CA HIS A 5 7.38 18.75 1.00
C HIS A 5 6.72 17.38 0.83
N GLU A 6 5.39 17.34 0.87
CA GLU A 6 4.62 16.18 0.42
C GLU A 6 4.73 16.13 -1.09
N GLU A 7 5.42 15.11 -1.62
CA GLU A 7 5.45 14.87 -3.06
C GLU A 7 4.19 14.12 -3.45
N LEU A 8 3.25 14.82 -4.09
CA LEU A 8 2.03 14.23 -4.66
C LEU A 8 2.28 13.87 -6.13
N LYS A 9 1.91 12.64 -6.51
CA LYS A 9 1.98 12.16 -7.89
C LYS A 9 0.74 11.34 -8.22
N THR A 10 0.15 11.57 -9.40
CA THR A 10 -0.90 10.72 -9.96
C THR A 10 -0.28 9.74 -10.95
N ILE A 11 -0.56 8.45 -10.78
CA ILE A 11 -0.09 7.37 -11.65
C ILE A 11 -1.24 6.40 -11.97
N HIS A 12 -1.06 5.57 -12.99
CA HIS A 12 -1.96 4.42 -13.19
C HIS A 12 -1.58 3.32 -12.20
N LEU A 13 -2.57 2.61 -11.65
CA LEU A 13 -2.36 1.59 -10.62
C LEU A 13 -1.40 0.48 -11.09
N SER A 14 -1.44 0.10 -12.37
CA SER A 14 -0.52 -0.89 -12.95
C SER A 14 0.97 -0.49 -12.92
N GLU A 15 1.27 0.79 -12.71
CA GLU A 15 2.65 1.32 -12.61
C GLU A 15 3.14 1.35 -11.15
N LEU A 16 2.33 0.89 -10.19
CA LEU A 16 2.58 1.07 -8.77
C LEU A 16 3.87 0.41 -8.29
N ASP A 17 4.11 -0.86 -8.65
CA ASP A 17 5.29 -1.60 -8.21
C ASP A 17 6.58 -0.90 -8.67
N GLU A 18 6.63 -0.45 -9.93
CA GLU A 18 7.78 0.29 -10.48
C GLU A 18 7.96 1.64 -9.77
N TYR A 19 6.87 2.37 -9.55
CA TYR A 19 6.91 3.65 -8.84
C TYR A 19 7.46 3.48 -7.42
N LEU A 20 6.90 2.56 -6.63
CA LEU A 20 7.31 2.33 -5.25
C LEU A 20 8.77 1.83 -5.18
N ALA A 21 9.16 0.93 -6.10
CA ALA A 21 10.53 0.45 -6.18
C ALA A 21 11.50 1.62 -6.41
N SER A 22 11.17 2.54 -7.33
CA SER A 22 11.99 3.73 -7.60
C SER A 22 12.16 4.63 -6.38
N ARG A 23 11.15 4.71 -5.49
CA ARG A 23 11.22 5.51 -4.26
C ARG A 23 12.04 4.83 -3.16
N LEU A 24 12.13 3.50 -3.18
CA LEU A 24 12.86 2.73 -2.17
C LEU A 24 14.32 2.44 -2.54
N LEU A 25 14.74 2.62 -3.80
CA LEU A 25 16.09 2.28 -4.29
C LEU A 25 17.24 2.77 -3.38
N ASP A 26 17.11 3.94 -2.77
CA ASP A 26 18.13 4.55 -1.90
C ASP A 26 17.71 4.64 -0.42
N ASN A 27 16.55 4.08 -0.04
CA ASN A 27 16.01 4.17 1.31
C ASN A 27 16.22 2.88 2.09
N VAL A 28 16.85 2.98 3.26
CA VAL A 28 17.09 1.87 4.19
C VAL A 28 15.99 1.79 5.26
N ALA A 29 15.05 2.74 5.25
CA ALA A 29 13.98 2.86 6.22
C ALA A 29 12.61 2.86 5.52
N PRO A 30 11.55 2.41 6.22
CA PRO A 30 10.20 2.51 5.69
C PRO A 30 9.83 3.94 5.33
N LEU A 31 9.04 4.08 4.27
CA LEU A 31 8.47 5.34 3.84
C LEU A 31 6.98 5.37 4.17
N ARG A 32 6.47 6.55 4.50
CA ARG A 32 5.03 6.77 4.70
C ARG A 32 4.43 7.26 3.40
N PHE A 33 3.36 6.62 2.99
CA PHE A 33 2.60 6.99 1.82
C PHE A 33 1.14 7.20 2.17
N THR A 34 0.52 8.11 1.42
CA THR A 34 -0.93 8.21 1.30
C THR A 34 -1.30 7.81 -0.12
N MET A 35 -2.41 7.10 -0.28
CA MET A 35 -2.96 6.72 -1.57
C MET A 35 -4.46 6.97 -1.58
N SER A 36 -4.96 7.57 -2.64
CA SER A 36 -6.38 7.76 -2.88
C SER A 36 -6.76 7.34 -4.29
N ARG A 37 -7.95 6.76 -4.43
CA ARG A 37 -8.57 6.55 -5.73
C ARG A 37 -8.96 7.87 -6.36
N GLU A 38 -8.72 7.99 -7.65
CA GLU A 38 -9.27 9.07 -8.47
C GLU A 38 -10.57 8.62 -9.14
N ASP A 39 -11.41 9.56 -9.55
CA ASP A 39 -12.68 9.27 -10.26
C ASP A 39 -12.46 8.66 -11.66
N PHE A 40 -11.23 8.67 -12.15
CA PHE A 40 -10.83 8.10 -13.44
C PHE A 40 -10.40 6.63 -13.29
N GLN A 41 -10.92 5.77 -14.17
CA GLN A 41 -10.68 4.32 -14.11
C GLN A 41 -9.18 3.97 -14.05
N GLY A 42 -8.77 3.36 -12.94
CA GLY A 42 -7.42 2.82 -12.74
C GLY A 42 -6.36 3.82 -12.29
N TYR A 43 -6.69 5.10 -12.07
CA TYR A 43 -5.73 6.10 -11.59
C TYR A 43 -5.81 6.30 -10.08
N ILE A 44 -4.63 6.53 -9.49
CA ILE A 44 -4.47 6.81 -8.07
C ILE A 44 -3.57 8.01 -7.87
N THR A 45 -3.82 8.77 -6.81
CA THR A 45 -2.91 9.80 -6.31
C THR A 45 -2.15 9.25 -5.11
N ILE A 46 -0.83 9.41 -5.14
CA ILE A 46 0.09 8.96 -4.09
C ILE A 46 0.83 10.17 -3.54
N GLY A 47 0.74 10.37 -2.22
CA GLY A 47 1.58 11.29 -1.46
C GLY A 47 2.70 10.53 -0.75
N GLN A 48 3.90 11.09 -0.72
CA GLN A 48 5.02 10.55 0.06
C GLN A 48 5.42 11.53 1.16
N GLU A 49 5.59 11.01 2.37
CA GLU A 49 6.08 11.74 3.53
C GLU A 49 7.30 11.04 4.15
N LYS A 50 8.15 11.83 4.81
CA LYS A 50 9.22 11.28 5.65
C LYS A 50 8.62 10.74 6.94
N THR A 51 9.20 9.66 7.44
CA THR A 51 8.79 9.03 8.70
C THR A 51 9.99 8.47 9.44
N GLU A 52 9.90 8.43 10.77
CA GLU A 52 10.84 7.72 11.65
C GLU A 52 10.26 6.39 12.14
N MET A 53 9.05 6.04 11.68
CA MET A 53 8.36 4.81 12.08
C MET A 53 8.99 3.57 11.44
N THR A 54 9.01 2.47 12.19
CA THR A 54 9.46 1.16 11.72
C THR A 54 8.28 0.22 11.53
N ILE A 55 8.44 -0.77 10.63
CA ILE A 55 7.49 -1.88 10.50
C ILE A 55 7.99 -3.03 11.40
N GLU A 56 7.16 -3.44 12.36
CA GLU A 56 7.45 -4.56 13.26
C GLU A 56 7.54 -5.89 12.51
N ALA A 57 8.25 -6.85 13.11
CA ALA A 57 8.40 -8.20 12.54
C ALA A 57 7.16 -9.05 12.80
N GLY A 58 6.78 -9.87 11.81
CA GLY A 58 5.59 -10.70 11.86
C GLY A 58 4.40 -10.01 11.20
N GLY A 59 3.44 -10.81 10.75
CA GLY A 59 2.32 -10.33 9.94
C GLY A 59 1.70 -11.46 9.13
N ILE A 60 0.90 -11.10 8.13
CA ILE A 60 0.19 -12.04 7.27
C ILE A 60 0.74 -11.97 5.84
N ASP A 61 0.90 -13.13 5.22
CA ASP A 61 1.25 -13.23 3.80
C ASP A 61 -0.01 -13.04 2.95
N PHE A 62 0.06 -12.09 2.02
CA PHE A 62 -0.93 -11.88 0.98
C PHE A 62 -0.45 -12.59 -0.28
N GLU A 63 -0.88 -13.84 -0.43
CA GLU A 63 -0.81 -14.60 -1.66
C GLU A 63 -2.22 -14.68 -2.24
N LEU A 64 -2.46 -14.05 -3.39
CA LEU A 64 -3.66 -14.30 -4.17
C LEU A 64 -3.33 -15.36 -5.22
N SER A 65 -3.75 -16.60 -4.99
CA SER A 65 -3.80 -17.56 -6.09
C SER A 65 -4.89 -17.14 -7.09
N PRO A 66 -4.75 -17.43 -8.39
CA PRO A 66 -5.78 -17.13 -9.40
C PRO A 66 -7.17 -17.71 -9.08
N SER A 67 -7.23 -18.76 -8.25
CA SER A 67 -8.46 -19.37 -7.72
C SER A 67 -9.11 -18.62 -6.56
N GLU A 68 -8.35 -17.83 -5.79
CA GLU A 68 -8.85 -17.09 -4.62
C GLU A 68 -9.59 -15.80 -4.98
N TYR A 69 -9.47 -15.33 -6.22
CA TYR A 69 -10.36 -14.30 -6.78
C TYR A 69 -11.84 -14.69 -6.69
N GLN A 70 -12.17 -15.98 -6.67
CA GLN A 70 -13.55 -16.46 -6.51
C GLN A 70 -13.99 -16.60 -5.03
N SER A 71 -13.07 -16.44 -4.07
CA SER A 71 -13.32 -16.59 -2.63
C SER A 71 -13.16 -15.27 -1.85
N LEU A 72 -13.13 -14.13 -2.54
CA LEU A 72 -12.98 -12.80 -1.93
C LEU A 72 -14.10 -12.49 -0.91
N ASP A 73 -15.27 -13.13 -1.02
CA ASP A 73 -16.39 -13.00 -0.06
C ASP A 73 -16.08 -13.56 1.34
N SER A 74 -15.03 -14.38 1.48
CA SER A 74 -14.63 -15.00 2.75
C SER A 74 -13.51 -14.27 3.48
N ILE A 75 -12.89 -13.29 2.81
CA ILE A 75 -11.72 -12.60 3.33
C ILE A 75 -12.16 -11.46 4.25
N ASN A 76 -11.75 -11.51 5.51
CA ASN A 76 -12.01 -10.42 6.45
C ASN A 76 -11.01 -9.27 6.22
N ILE A 77 -11.47 -8.20 5.56
CA ILE A 77 -10.67 -7.02 5.25
C ILE A 77 -9.99 -6.40 6.49
N SER A 78 -10.58 -6.57 7.68
CA SER A 78 -10.00 -6.06 8.94
C SER A 78 -8.66 -6.69 9.30
N ASP A 79 -8.37 -7.89 8.81
CA ASP A 79 -7.11 -8.57 9.12
C ASP A 79 -5.93 -7.85 8.45
N PHE A 80 -6.14 -7.27 7.26
CA PHE A 80 -5.10 -6.52 6.54
C PHE A 80 -4.88 -5.10 7.08
N THR A 81 -5.85 -4.53 7.78
CA THR A 81 -5.71 -3.18 8.34
C THR A 81 -5.09 -3.17 9.74
N ASN A 82 -5.02 -4.33 10.40
CA ASN A 82 -4.53 -4.46 11.77
C ASN A 82 -3.18 -5.16 11.90
N GLN A 83 -2.62 -5.72 10.82
CA GLN A 83 -1.35 -6.46 10.81
C GLN A 83 -0.36 -5.93 9.76
N THR A 84 0.90 -6.36 9.83
CA THR A 84 1.86 -6.12 8.75
C THR A 84 1.56 -7.13 7.64
N ILE A 85 1.61 -6.68 6.39
CA ILE A 85 1.29 -7.48 5.22
C ILE A 85 2.56 -7.72 4.44
N TYR A 86 2.78 -8.96 4.05
CA TYR A 86 3.86 -9.36 3.17
C TYR A 86 3.28 -9.74 1.82
N THR A 87 3.81 -9.19 0.74
CA THR A 87 3.35 -9.54 -0.61
C THR A 87 4.48 -9.45 -1.63
N SER A 88 4.39 -10.25 -2.70
CA SER A 88 5.28 -10.18 -3.86
C SER A 88 4.94 -9.01 -4.79
N SER A 89 3.69 -8.52 -4.78
CA SER A 89 3.24 -7.39 -5.60
C SER A 89 2.42 -6.41 -4.78
N ALA A 90 2.88 -5.17 -4.67
CA ALA A 90 2.13 -4.11 -4.00
C ALA A 90 0.89 -3.75 -4.85
N TYR A 91 1.01 -3.78 -6.17
CA TYR A 91 -0.10 -3.63 -7.11
C TYR A 91 -1.29 -4.53 -6.76
N GLU A 92 -1.09 -5.84 -6.68
CA GLU A 92 -2.19 -6.79 -6.42
C GLU A 92 -2.86 -6.52 -5.06
N PHE A 93 -2.05 -6.23 -4.05
CA PHE A 93 -2.57 -5.89 -2.72
C PHE A 93 -3.38 -4.60 -2.73
N PHE A 94 -2.85 -3.52 -3.32
CA PHE A 94 -3.55 -2.24 -3.31
C PHE A 94 -4.77 -2.22 -4.26
N ASP A 95 -4.75 -2.96 -5.36
CA ASP A 95 -5.93 -3.15 -6.20
C ASP A 95 -7.09 -3.75 -5.38
N PHE A 96 -6.81 -4.79 -4.61
CA PHE A 96 -7.80 -5.37 -3.69
C PHE A 96 -8.24 -4.39 -2.59
N MET A 97 -7.32 -3.73 -1.91
CA MET A 97 -7.66 -2.82 -0.79
C MET A 97 -8.48 -1.61 -1.24
N LEU A 98 -8.20 -1.06 -2.42
CA LEU A 98 -8.90 0.10 -2.96
C LEU A 98 -10.33 -0.23 -3.44
N MET A 99 -10.73 -1.50 -3.48
CA MET A 99 -12.14 -1.89 -3.62
C MET A 99 -12.98 -1.52 -2.38
N TYR A 100 -12.35 -1.43 -1.20
CA TYR A 100 -13.03 -1.18 0.09
C TYR A 100 -12.77 0.22 0.65
N PHE A 101 -11.61 0.80 0.31
CA PHE A 101 -11.16 2.06 0.89
C PHE A 101 -10.91 3.13 -0.19
N SER A 102 -11.52 4.30 -0.02
CA SER A 102 -11.28 5.48 -0.87
C SER A 102 -9.91 6.12 -0.64
N ARG A 103 -9.38 5.96 0.57
CA ARG A 103 -8.07 6.47 0.97
C ARG A 103 -7.39 5.52 1.92
N LEU A 104 -6.10 5.31 1.70
CA LEU A 104 -5.20 4.52 2.54
C LEU A 104 -4.01 5.38 2.93
N GLU A 105 -3.59 5.24 4.18
CA GLU A 105 -2.32 5.72 4.68
C GLU A 105 -1.54 4.53 5.22
N TYR A 106 -0.29 4.38 4.81
CA TYR A 106 0.48 3.19 5.12
C TYR A 106 1.97 3.45 5.20
N LEU A 107 2.67 2.59 5.92
CA LEU A 107 4.11 2.43 5.81
C LEU A 107 4.43 1.35 4.78
N LEU A 108 5.50 1.56 4.04
CA LEU A 108 5.97 0.61 3.05
C LEU A 108 7.50 0.53 3.08
N ASP A 109 7.99 -0.70 3.01
CA ASP A 109 9.40 -1.04 2.81
C ASP A 109 9.50 -2.28 1.90
N PHE A 110 10.66 -2.53 1.32
CA PHE A 110 10.94 -3.69 0.49
C PHE A 110 12.15 -4.45 1.03
N ASN A 111 11.93 -5.67 1.51
CA ASN A 111 12.98 -6.49 2.13
C ASN A 111 12.79 -7.97 1.78
N ASN A 112 13.89 -8.70 1.63
CA ASN A 112 13.89 -10.14 1.33
C ASN A 112 12.96 -10.51 0.16
N SER A 113 12.97 -9.71 -0.90
CA SER A 113 12.12 -9.90 -2.10
C SER A 113 10.61 -9.82 -1.83
N SER A 114 10.20 -9.14 -0.76
CA SER A 114 8.80 -8.92 -0.42
C SER A 114 8.54 -7.46 -0.04
N TRP A 115 7.39 -6.95 -0.44
CA TRP A 115 6.83 -5.73 0.09
C TRP A 115 6.35 -5.98 1.51
N ARG A 116 6.67 -5.05 2.42
CA ARG A 116 6.17 -5.02 3.79
C ARG A 116 5.30 -3.80 3.95
N ILE A 117 4.00 -4.01 4.15
CA ILE A 117 3.00 -2.95 4.19
C ILE A 117 2.35 -2.93 5.57
N ARG A 118 2.22 -1.74 6.14
CA ARG A 118 1.47 -1.55 7.40
C ARG A 118 0.48 -0.42 7.20
N ILE A 119 -0.81 -0.75 7.18
CA ILE A 119 -1.86 0.27 7.14
C ILE A 119 -1.87 1.03 8.47
N LEU A 120 -1.87 2.35 8.40
CA LEU A 120 -1.90 3.26 9.54
C LEU A 120 -3.29 3.85 9.73
N SER A 121 -3.92 4.27 8.64
CA SER A 121 -5.27 4.80 8.64
C SER A 121 -5.92 4.58 7.28
N PHE A 122 -7.25 4.60 7.25
CA PHE A 122 -8.01 4.38 6.04
C PHE A 122 -9.37 5.07 6.11
N LYS A 123 -9.98 5.28 4.95
CA LYS A 123 -11.33 5.78 4.80
C LYS A 123 -12.12 4.84 3.91
N GLU A 124 -13.19 4.27 4.44
CA GLU A 124 -14.10 3.39 3.70
C GLU A 124 -14.83 4.15 2.57
N ASP A 125 -15.10 3.45 1.46
CA ASP A 125 -16.10 3.91 0.49
C ASP A 125 -17.49 3.80 1.14
N LYS A 126 -18.28 4.88 1.10
CA LYS A 126 -19.64 4.93 1.65
C LYS A 126 -20.66 4.23 0.77
#